data_AF-A0AAV3U825-F1
#
_entry.id   AF-A0AAV3U825-F1
#
_cell.length_a   1.000
_cell.length_b   1.000
_cell.length_c   1.000
_cell.angle_alpha   90.00
_cell.angle_beta   90.00
_cell.angle_gamma   90.00
#
_symmetry.space_group_name_H-M   'P 1'
#
loop_
_entity.id
_entity.type
_entity.pdbx_description
1 polymer ?
#
loop_
_entity_poly.entity_id
_entity_poly.type
_entity_poly.pdbx_seq_one_letter_code
_entity_poly.pdbx_strand_id
1 'polypeptide(L)' 'MLKYDVGDQRCDPNALVERLGAAGCTDALVGTGEHGYLALEFTPEADSVECAVRAALVDVQEAIPSARLVNISPEISGL' A
#
# COMPACT_ATOMS: atom_id res chain seq x y z
N MET A 1 -4.79 0.50 -7.30
CA MET A 1 -4.80 0.87 -5.88
C MET A 1 -5.06 -0.35 -4.98
N LEU A 2 -4.17 -0.61 -4.04
CA LEU A 2 -4.39 -1.56 -2.94
C LEU A 2 -4.80 -0.80 -1.68
N LYS A 3 -5.74 -1.34 -0.91
CA LYS A 3 -6.18 -0.74 0.35
C LYS A 3 -6.00 -1.75 1.48
N TYR A 4 -5.30 -1.31 2.51
CA TYR A 4 -5.01 -2.09 3.71
C TYR A 4 -5.65 -1.45 4.93
N ASP A 5 -6.12 -2.28 5.83
CA ASP A 5 -6.45 -1.91 7.20
C ASP A 5 -5.21 -2.16 8.06
N VAL A 6 -4.70 -1.12 8.72
CA VAL A 6 -3.57 -1.24 9.65
C VAL A 6 -4.03 -1.34 11.11
N GLY A 7 -5.35 -1.49 11.33
CA GLY A 7 -5.97 -1.64 12.64
C GLY A 7 -5.69 -0.48 13.60
N ASP A 8 -5.84 -0.74 14.90
CA ASP A 8 -5.58 0.24 15.97
C ASP A 8 -4.08 0.54 16.19
N GLN A 9 -3.19 -0.04 15.36
CA GLN A 9 -1.84 0.47 15.23
C GLN A 9 -1.90 1.80 14.49
N ARG A 10 -2.31 2.84 15.22
CA ARG A 10 -2.13 4.25 14.88
C ARG A 10 -0.63 4.56 14.91
N CYS A 11 0.15 3.90 14.07
CA CYS A 11 1.49 4.35 13.75
C CYS A 11 1.35 5.71 13.08
N ASP A 12 2.20 6.65 13.48
CA ASP A 12 2.28 7.95 12.82
C ASP A 12 2.37 7.75 11.30
N PRO A 13 1.52 8.40 10.50
CA PRO A 13 1.52 8.24 9.06
C PRO A 13 2.91 8.49 8.45
N ASN A 14 3.69 9.43 9.00
CA ASN A 14 5.08 9.64 8.61
C ASN A 14 5.98 8.41 8.84
N ALA A 15 5.81 7.69 9.95
CA ALA A 15 6.59 6.49 10.24
C ALA A 15 6.21 5.35 9.29
N LEU A 16 4.95 5.28 8.86
CA LEU A 16 4.50 4.33 7.85
C LEU A 16 5.08 4.66 6.47
N VAL A 17 5.11 5.94 6.09
CA VAL A 17 5.75 6.39 4.85
C VAL A 17 7.24 6.04 4.83
N GLU A 18 7.96 6.29 5.92
CA GLU A 18 9.39 5.95 6.02
C GLU A 18 9.64 4.44 5.90
N ARG A 19 8.81 3.61 6.56
CA ARG A 19 8.90 2.14 6.47
C ARG A 19 8.61 1.62 5.06
N LEU A 20 7.59 2.17 4.41
CA LEU A 20 7.25 1.82 3.04
C LEU A 20 8.35 2.25 2.07
N GLY A 21 8.88 3.46 2.21
CA GLY A 21 10.01 3.93 1.41
C GLY A 21 11.25 3.05 1.60
N ALA A 22 11.56 2.63 2.83
CA ALA A 22 12.66 1.72 3.12
C ALA A 22 12.45 0.31 2.52
N ALA A 23 11.19 -0.12 2.36
CA ALA A 23 10.81 -1.38 1.71
C ALA A 23 10.74 -1.27 0.17
N GLY A 24 11.00 -0.10 -0.42
CA GLY A 24 10.92 0.13 -1.87
C GLY A 24 9.53 0.54 -2.38
N CYS A 25 8.55 0.72 -1.49
CA CYS A 25 7.24 1.28 -1.81
C CYS A 25 7.29 2.82 -1.80
N THR A 26 7.88 3.42 -2.84
CA THR A 26 7.99 4.88 -2.98
C THR A 26 6.71 5.57 -3.44
N ASP A 27 5.83 4.84 -4.14
CA ASP A 27 4.58 5.35 -4.72
C ASP A 27 3.36 5.17 -3.79
N ALA A 28 3.61 4.81 -2.53
CA ALA A 28 2.57 4.58 -1.54
C ALA A 28 1.93 5.90 -1.07
N LEU A 29 0.60 6.01 -1.11
CA LEU A 29 -0.15 7.14 -0.58
C LEU A 29 -0.78 6.79 0.77
N VAL A 30 -0.09 7.11 1.86
CA VAL A 30 -0.59 6.81 3.21
C VAL A 30 -1.68 7.81 3.62
N GLY A 31 -2.91 7.31 3.81
CA GLY A 31 -4.06 8.13 4.20
C GLY A 31 -4.77 7.58 5.44
N THR A 32 -4.39 8.05 6.63
CA THR A 32 -5.03 7.65 7.89
C THR A 32 -6.38 8.37 8.08
N GLY A 33 -7.44 7.87 7.45
CA GLY A 33 -8.81 8.25 7.83
C GLY A 33 -9.12 7.79 9.27
N GLU A 34 -10.30 8.11 9.81
CA GLU A 34 -10.72 7.79 11.20
C GLU A 34 -10.58 6.29 11.59
N HIS A 35 -10.44 5.42 10.59
CA HIS A 35 -10.31 3.97 10.70
C HIS A 35 -8.90 3.41 10.43
N GLY A 36 -7.87 4.24 10.20
CA GLY A 36 -6.50 3.74 10.01
C GLY A 36 -6.34 2.89 8.74
N TYR A 37 -6.74 3.43 7.59
CA TYR A 37 -6.51 2.77 6.30
C TYR A 37 -5.19 3.22 5.69
N LEU A 38 -4.60 2.35 4.88
CA LEU A 38 -3.42 2.63 4.08
C LEU A 38 -3.75 2.34 2.62
N ALA A 39 -3.53 3.31 1.76
CA ALA A 39 -3.68 3.17 0.33
C ALA A 39 -2.32 3.07 -0.32
N LEU A 40 -2.17 2.20 -1.31
CA LEU A 40 -1.02 2.24 -2.21
C LEU A 40 -1.52 2.39 -3.63
N GLU A 41 -1.03 3.45 -4.27
CA GLU A 41 -1.18 3.64 -5.69
C GLU A 41 0.10 3.09 -6.35
N PHE A 42 -0.07 2.41 -7.47
CA PHE A 42 1.06 1.87 -8.21
C PHE A 42 0.85 2.26 -9.65
N THR A 43 1.82 2.97 -10.20
CA THR A 43 2.03 3.06 -11.63
C THR A 43 2.79 1.80 -12.05
N PRO A 44 2.18 0.88 -12.81
CA PRO A 44 2.88 -0.32 -13.24
C PRO A 44 3.99 0.07 -14.23
N GLU A 45 5.24 0.10 -13.76
CA GLU A 45 6.44 0.01 -14.62
C GLU A 45 6.76 -1.45 -14.98
N ALA A 46 5.99 -2.41 -14.47
CA ALA A 46 6.15 -3.83 -14.73
C ALA A 46 5.31 -4.28 -15.94
N ASP A 47 5.84 -5.22 -16.75
CA ASP A 47 5.19 -5.83 -17.92
C ASP A 47 3.81 -6.49 -17.64
N SER A 48 3.41 -6.61 -16.37
CA SER A 48 2.11 -7.18 -16.00
C SER A 48 1.59 -6.62 -14.66
N VAL A 49 0.33 -6.18 -14.67
CA VAL A 49 -0.39 -5.68 -13.49
C VAL A 49 -0.38 -6.70 -12.35
N GLU A 50 -0.51 -7.99 -12.65
CA GLU A 50 -0.46 -9.06 -11.64
C GLU A 50 0.90 -9.15 -10.93
N CYS A 51 2.00 -8.89 -11.66
CA CYS A 51 3.34 -8.92 -11.10
C CYS A 51 3.57 -7.73 -10.17
N ALA A 52 3.13 -6.54 -10.60
CA ALA A 52 3.14 -5.33 -9.78
C ALA A 52 2.31 -5.48 -8.50
N VAL A 53 1.11 -6.06 -8.59
CA VAL A 53 0.25 -6.32 -7.42
C VAL A 53 0.91 -7.32 -6.46
N ARG A 54 1.57 -8.37 -6.96
CA ARG A 54 2.28 -9.33 -6.10
C ARG A 54 3.49 -8.74 -5.40
N ALA A 55 4.31 -7.95 -6.09
CA ALA A 55 5.45 -7.27 -5.49
C ALA A 55 4.98 -6.33 -4.37
N ALA A 56 3.99 -5.50 -4.67
CA ALA A 56 3.34 -4.61 -3.71
C ALA A 56 2.81 -5.33 -2.45
N LEU A 57 2.22 -6.51 -2.62
CA LEU A 57 1.74 -7.31 -1.48
C LEU A 57 2.89 -7.76 -0.57
N VAL A 58 4.01 -8.20 -1.17
CA VAL A 58 5.20 -8.62 -0.42
C VAL A 58 5.81 -7.43 0.33
N ASP A 59 5.99 -6.30 -0.35
CA ASP A 59 6.62 -5.11 0.24
C ASP A 59 5.81 -4.56 1.42
N VAL A 60 4.47 -4.52 1.32
CA VAL A 60 3.60 -4.08 2.41
C VAL A 60 3.62 -5.08 3.58
N GLN A 61 3.65 -6.38 3.29
CA GLN A 61 3.70 -7.42 4.31
C GLN A 61 5.03 -7.40 5.08
N GLU A 62 6.14 -7.11 4.40
CA GLU A 62 7.47 -6.89 5.03
C GLU A 62 7.49 -5.60 5.84
N ALA A 63 6.97 -4.50 5.26
CA ALA A 63 6.97 -3.20 5.91
C ALA A 63 6.03 -3.17 7.12
N ILE A 64 4.85 -3.78 7.05
CA ILE A 64 3.78 -3.76 8.05
C ILE A 64 3.12 -5.16 8.14
N PRO A 65 3.69 -6.09 8.92
CA PRO A 65 3.21 -7.47 8.98
C PRO A 65 1.77 -7.63 9.48
N SER A 66 1.26 -6.65 10.21
CA SER A 66 -0.10 -6.58 10.74
C SER A 66 -1.12 -6.01 9.76
N ALA A 67 -0.69 -5.42 8.64
CA ALA A 67 -1.57 -4.84 7.65
C ALA A 67 -2.42 -5.93 7.01
N ARG A 68 -3.74 -5.71 6.95
CA ARG A 68 -4.68 -6.63 6.31
C ARG A 68 -5.20 -6.02 5.04
N LEU A 69 -5.01 -6.71 3.92
CA LEU A 69 -5.60 -6.28 2.65
C LEU A 69 -7.12 -6.33 2.73
N VAL A 70 -7.77 -5.18 2.53
CA VAL A 70 -9.23 -5.05 2.56
C VAL A 70 -9.83 -4.81 1.18
N ASN A 71 -9.06 -4.27 0.23
CA ASN A 71 -9.51 -4.10 -1.15
C ASN A 71 -8.35 -4.11 -2.16
N ILE A 72 -8.62 -4.66 -3.34
CA ILE A 72 -7.77 -4.57 -4.53
C ILE A 72 -8.62 -3.93 -5.62
N SER A 73 -8.32 -2.68 -5.97
CA SER A 73 -8.93 -2.01 -7.12
C SER A 73 -7.85 -1.84 -8.18
N PRO A 74 -7.91 -2.50 -9.34
CA PRO A 74 -7.13 -2.06 -10.49
C PRO A 74 -7.63 -0.67 -10.85
N GLU A 75 -6.85 0.37 -10.53
CA GLU A 75 -7.14 1.73 -11.00
C GLU A 75 -6.82 1.72 -12.49
N ILE A 76 -7.82 1.38 -13.31
CA ILE A 76 -7.76 1.60 -14.75
C ILE A 76 -8.12 3.07 -14.95
N SER A 77 -7.19 3.98 -14.64
CA SER A 77 -7.36 5.38 -15.01
C SER A 77 -7.23 5.50 -16.52
N GLY A 78 -8.38 5.44 -17.18
CA GLY A 78 -8.54 5.61 -18.62
C GLY A 78 -9.97 6.05 -18.91
N LEU A 79 -10.24 7.34 -18.73
CA LEU A 79 -11.37 8.07 -19.30
C LEU A 79 -10.96 9.54 -19.54
#